data_AF-A0A920NAZ0-F1
#
_entry.id   AF-A0A920NAZ0-F1
#
_cell.length_a   1.000
_cell.length_b   1.000
_cell.length_c   1.000
_cell.angle_alpha   90.00
_cell.angle_beta   90.00
_cell.angle_gamma   90.00
#
_symmetry.space_group_name_H-M   'P 1'
#
loop_
_entity.id
_entity.type
_entity.pdbx_description
1 polymer ?
#
loop_
_entity_poly.entity_id
_entity_poly.type
_entity_poly.pdbx_seq_one_letter_code
_entity_poly.pdbx_strand_id
1 'polypeptide(L)'
;MGNISVNKLGGLSIIIGPWLALIFYFLQPGGAFVDAADPADAGATITSIVDNAALGQLSGILIPIGLLIFLYGFFALRGTLRGGNGDALGGYGVQFLMFGVIGWVIGSGMLLAIAGTPIDTSSPQGLEFAKSLYTLYTVHL
;
A
#
# COMPACT_ATOMS: atom_id res chain seq x y z
N MET A 1 -13.07 -31.09 -7.25
CA MET A 1 -12.59 -29.70 -7.09
C MET A 1 -13.11 -28.92 -8.28
N GLY A 2 -13.90 -27.87 -8.06
CA GLY A 2 -14.42 -27.04 -9.16
C GLY A 2 -13.28 -26.19 -9.74
N ASN A 3 -12.91 -26.43 -11.01
CA ASN A 3 -11.80 -25.72 -11.63
C ASN A 3 -12.24 -24.29 -11.99
N ILE A 4 -11.84 -23.30 -11.19
CA ILE A 4 -11.96 -21.89 -11.55
C ILE A 4 -11.02 -21.60 -12.72
N SER A 5 -11.50 -20.93 -13.77
CA SER A 5 -10.65 -20.53 -14.88
C SER A 5 -9.78 -19.33 -14.49
N VAL A 6 -8.57 -19.26 -15.04
CA VAL A 6 -7.65 -18.12 -14.84
C VAL A 6 -8.33 -16.79 -15.16
N ASN A 7 -9.13 -16.74 -16.22
CA ASN A 7 -9.84 -15.52 -16.61
C ASN A 7 -10.89 -15.11 -15.58
N LYS A 8 -11.59 -16.07 -14.95
CA LYS A 8 -12.59 -15.78 -13.92
C LYS A 8 -11.91 -15.27 -12.64
N LEU A 9 -10.84 -15.93 -12.19
CA LEU A 9 -10.07 -15.48 -11.03
C LEU A 9 -9.41 -14.12 -11.29
N GLY A 10 -8.85 -13.92 -12.48
CA GLY A 10 -8.22 -12.67 -12.91
C GLY A 10 -9.22 -11.50 -12.92
N GLY A 11 -10.40 -11.69 -13.52
CA GLY A 11 -11.46 -10.69 -13.53
C GLY A 11 -11.94 -10.32 -12.12
N LEU A 12 -12.13 -11.31 -11.24
CA LEU A 12 -12.46 -11.05 -9.83
C LEU A 12 -11.35 -10.29 -9.11
N SER A 13 -10.09 -10.58 -9.42
CA SER A 13 -8.93 -9.91 -8.81
C SER A 13 -8.82 -8.44 -9.23
N ILE A 14 -9.17 -8.11 -10.48
CA ILE A 14 -9.26 -6.73 -10.97
C ILE A 14 -10.34 -5.93 -10.23
N ILE A 15 -11.43 -6.58 -9.81
CA ILE A 15 -12.51 -5.93 -9.07
C ILE A 15 -12.12 -5.82 -7.59
N ILE A 16 -11.81 -6.93 -6.94
CA ILE A 16 -11.66 -7.02 -5.47
C ILE A 16 -10.37 -6.34 -4.99
N GLY A 17 -9.28 -6.45 -5.75
CA GLY A 17 -7.98 -5.91 -5.35
C GLY A 17 -8.01 -4.40 -5.06
N PRO A 18 -8.49 -3.55 -5.99
CA PRO A 18 -8.64 -2.12 -5.77
C PRO A 18 -9.58 -1.76 -4.64
N TRP A 19 -10.70 -2.47 -4.48
CA TRP A 19 -11.62 -2.22 -3.35
C TRP A 19 -10.94 -2.46 -2.01
N LEU A 20 -10.24 -3.59 -1.85
CA LEU A 20 -9.51 -3.89 -0.63
C LEU A 20 -8.43 -2.82 -0.37
N ALA A 21 -7.64 -2.47 -1.39
CA ALA A 21 -6.60 -1.47 -1.26
C ALA A 21 -7.15 -0.08 -0.89
N LEU A 22 -8.22 0.37 -1.55
CA LEU A 22 -8.82 1.70 -1.32
C LEU A 22 -9.48 1.80 0.06
N ILE A 23 -10.19 0.76 0.50
CA ILE A 23 -10.82 0.77 1.83
C ILE A 23 -9.76 0.99 2.90
N PHE A 24 -8.66 0.23 2.86
CA PHE A 24 -7.60 0.38 3.86
C PHE A 24 -6.72 1.62 3.66
N TYR A 25 -6.59 2.11 2.42
CA TYR A 25 -5.95 3.40 2.16
C TYR A 25 -6.69 4.54 2.86
N PHE A 26 -8.01 4.56 2.75
CA PHE A 26 -8.82 5.60 3.38
C PHE A 26 -8.88 5.47 4.91
N LEU A 27 -8.81 4.24 5.43
CA LEU A 27 -8.76 3.96 6.87
C LEU A 27 -7.35 4.09 7.47
N GLN A 28 -6.33 4.35 6.67
CA GLN A 28 -4.97 4.53 7.18
C GLN A 28 -4.93 5.76 8.11
N PRO A 29 -4.39 5.62 9.35
CA PRO A 29 -4.23 6.76 10.26
C PRO A 29 -3.25 7.80 9.69
N GLY A 30 -3.55 9.09 9.90
CA GLY A 30 -2.82 10.19 9.26
C GLY A 30 -3.23 10.42 7.80
N GLY A 31 -4.15 9.61 7.28
CA GLY A 31 -4.72 9.72 5.94
C GLY A 31 -5.97 10.59 5.90
N ALA A 32 -6.88 10.29 4.97
CA ALA A 32 -8.03 11.17 4.71
C ALA A 32 -9.13 11.10 5.79
N PHE A 33 -9.40 9.92 6.37
CA PHE A 33 -10.58 9.73 7.24
C PHE A 33 -10.27 9.49 8.71
N VAL A 34 -9.08 8.97 9.05
CA VAL A 34 -8.70 8.67 10.44
C VAL A 34 -7.53 9.57 10.84
N ASP A 35 -7.78 10.45 11.81
CA ASP A 35 -6.82 11.40 12.38
C ASP A 35 -5.97 12.10 11.32
N ALA A 36 -6.69 12.76 10.40
CA ALA A 36 -6.11 13.42 9.24
C ALA A 36 -5.05 14.42 9.68
N ALA A 37 -3.82 14.15 9.24
CA ALA A 37 -2.66 14.98 9.49
C ALA A 37 -2.23 15.63 8.16
N ASP A 38 -1.56 16.78 8.26
CA ASP A 38 -0.87 17.34 7.10
C ASP A 38 0.26 16.38 6.69
N PRO A 39 0.27 15.83 5.46
CA PRO A 39 1.35 14.97 5.00
C PRO A 39 2.72 15.68 4.97
N ALA A 40 2.75 17.02 4.96
CA ALA A 40 3.97 17.79 5.09
C ALA A 40 4.46 17.91 6.55
N ASP A 41 3.61 17.62 7.53
CA ASP A 41 3.97 17.52 8.95
C ASP A 41 4.18 16.04 9.34
N ALA A 42 5.44 15.63 9.25
CA ALA A 42 5.86 14.29 9.66
C ALA A 42 5.55 13.99 11.13
N GLY A 43 5.63 15.00 12.02
CA GLY A 43 5.35 14.82 13.44
C GLY A 43 3.88 14.50 13.68
N ALA A 44 2.97 15.27 13.09
CA ALA A 44 1.53 15.03 13.17
C ALA A 44 1.15 13.65 12.59
N THR A 45 1.68 13.32 11.41
CA THR A 45 1.40 12.02 10.76
C THR A 45 1.86 10.83 11.60
N ILE A 46 3.07 10.89 12.18
CA ILE A 46 3.61 9.85 13.04
C ILE A 46 2.74 9.67 14.30
N THR A 47 2.35 10.77 14.94
CA THR A 47 1.49 10.71 16.13
C THR A 47 0.16 10.02 15.81
N SER A 48 -0.51 10.38 14.71
CA SER A 48 -1.74 9.71 14.28
C SER A 48 -1.57 8.19 14.06
N ILE A 49 -0.42 7.78 13.51
CA ILE A 49 -0.09 6.36 13.30
C ILE A 49 0.15 5.63 14.62
N VAL A 50 0.88 6.22 15.57
CA VAL A 50 1.17 5.61 16.88
C VAL A 50 -0.10 5.50 17.72
N ASP A 51 -0.94 6.54 17.73
CA ASP A 51 -2.20 6.56 18.48
C ASP A 51 -3.20 5.51 17.95
N ASN A 52 -3.09 5.15 16.67
CA ASN A 52 -3.90 4.12 16.01
C ASN A 52 -3.06 2.95 15.48
N ALA A 53 -2.06 2.53 16.26
CA ALA A 53 -1.07 1.54 15.84
C ALA A 53 -1.67 0.26 15.22
N ALA A 54 -2.77 -0.27 15.77
CA ALA A 54 -3.43 -1.46 15.22
C ALA A 54 -3.98 -1.23 13.80
N LEU A 55 -4.59 -0.07 13.55
CA LEU A 55 -5.13 0.28 12.24
C LEU A 55 -4.01 0.63 11.25
N GLY A 56 -2.93 1.24 11.75
CA GLY A 56 -1.67 1.38 11.01
C GLY A 56 -1.16 0.02 10.55
N GLN A 57 -1.00 -0.95 11.44
CA GLN A 57 -0.53 -2.28 11.07
C GLN A 57 -1.44 -2.98 10.05
N LEU A 58 -2.77 -2.91 10.24
CA LEU A 58 -3.72 -3.50 9.31
C LEU A 58 -3.65 -2.86 7.92
N SER A 59 -3.64 -1.53 7.84
CA SER A 59 -3.53 -0.81 6.55
C SER A 59 -2.17 -1.07 5.88
N GLY A 60 -1.09 -1.12 6.66
CA GLY A 60 0.25 -1.49 6.18
C GLY A 60 0.32 -2.88 5.54
N ILE A 61 -0.52 -3.83 5.95
CA ILE A 61 -0.52 -5.19 5.39
C ILE A 61 -1.56 -5.33 4.27
N LEU A 62 -2.77 -4.84 4.50
CA LEU A 62 -3.91 -5.12 3.64
C LEU A 62 -3.91 -4.30 2.35
N ILE A 63 -3.32 -3.10 2.34
CA ILE A 63 -3.16 -2.34 1.09
C ILE A 63 -2.22 -3.08 0.11
N PRO A 64 -1.00 -3.50 0.50
CA PRO A 64 -0.15 -4.34 -0.36
C PRO A 64 -0.84 -5.62 -0.85
N ILE A 65 -1.60 -6.30 0.00
CA ILE A 65 -2.33 -7.51 -0.40
C ILE A 65 -3.37 -7.18 -1.49
N GLY A 66 -4.15 -6.11 -1.32
CA GLY A 66 -5.10 -5.66 -2.33
C GLY A 66 -4.42 -5.32 -3.66
N LEU A 67 -3.26 -4.66 -3.61
CA LEU A 67 -2.45 -4.33 -4.78
C LEU A 67 -1.84 -5.56 -5.47
N LEU A 68 -1.41 -6.57 -4.72
CA LEU A 68 -0.90 -7.83 -5.28
C LEU A 68 -2.01 -8.65 -5.95
N ILE A 69 -3.21 -8.68 -5.35
CA ILE A 69 -4.41 -9.26 -5.99
C ILE A 69 -4.70 -8.52 -7.30
N PHE A 70 -4.71 -7.19 -7.27
CA PHE A 70 -4.93 -6.39 -8.47
C PHE A 70 -3.88 -6.65 -9.56
N LEU A 71 -2.59 -6.73 -9.18
CA LEU A 71 -1.49 -7.05 -10.08
C LEU A 71 -1.65 -8.42 -10.75
N TYR A 72 -2.04 -9.44 -9.99
CA TYR A 72 -2.38 -10.74 -10.56
C TYR A 72 -3.53 -10.65 -11.58
N GLY A 73 -4.58 -9.89 -11.25
CA GLY A 73 -5.69 -9.64 -12.17
C GLY A 73 -5.23 -9.04 -13.49
N PHE A 74 -4.31 -8.08 -13.44
CA PHE A 74 -3.74 -7.42 -14.62
C PHE A 74 -2.87 -8.37 -15.47
N PHE A 75 -2.11 -9.28 -14.85
CA PHE A 75 -1.39 -10.33 -15.57
C PHE A 75 -2.34 -11.29 -16.30
N ALA A 76 -3.43 -11.70 -15.65
CA ALA A 76 -4.45 -12.54 -16.28
C ALA A 76 -5.12 -11.82 -17.47
N LEU A 77 -5.40 -10.52 -17.35
CA LEU A 77 -5.92 -9.70 -18.44
C LEU A 77 -4.92 -9.58 -19.59
N ARG A 78 -3.64 -9.30 -19.32
CA ARG A 78 -2.62 -9.27 -20.38
C ARG A 78 -2.55 -10.60 -21.14
N GLY A 79 -2.75 -11.72 -20.45
CA GLY A 79 -2.81 -13.05 -21.06
C GLY A 79 -3.85 -13.17 -22.18
N THR A 80 -4.95 -12.42 -22.12
CA THR A 80 -6.00 -12.42 -23.17
C THR A 80 -5.67 -11.52 -24.36
N LEU A 81 -4.68 -10.62 -24.23
CA LEU A 81 -4.26 -9.67 -25.26
C LEU A 81 -3.08 -10.16 -26.12
N ARG A 82 -2.61 -11.38 -25.87
CA ARG A 82 -1.44 -11.97 -26.57
C ARG A 82 -1.73 -12.18 -28.06
N GLY A 83 -0.72 -11.94 -28.89
CA GLY A 83 -0.80 -12.19 -30.33
C GLY A 83 -1.23 -10.99 -31.20
N GLY A 84 -1.35 -9.79 -30.61
CA GLY A 84 -1.59 -8.55 -31.35
C GLY A 84 -0.95 -7.34 -30.68
N ASN A 85 -1.26 -6.13 -31.19
CA ASN A 85 -0.72 -4.87 -30.65
C ASN A 85 -1.02 -4.66 -29.15
N GLY A 86 -2.10 -5.28 -28.65
CA GLY A 86 -2.48 -5.26 -27.24
C GLY A 86 -1.48 -5.93 -26.29
N ASP A 87 -0.64 -6.85 -26.77
CA ASP A 87 0.38 -7.51 -25.93
C ASP A 87 1.51 -6.55 -25.58
N ALA A 88 1.92 -5.69 -26.51
CA ALA A 88 2.95 -4.67 -26.28
C ALA A 88 2.45 -3.62 -25.27
N LEU A 89 1.24 -3.10 -25.48
CA LEU A 89 0.63 -2.12 -24.56
C LEU A 89 0.35 -2.73 -23.17
N GLY A 90 -0.19 -3.95 -23.13
CA GLY A 90 -0.41 -4.68 -21.88
C GLY A 90 0.91 -4.98 -21.15
N GLY A 91 1.99 -5.27 -21.89
CA GLY A 91 3.32 -5.45 -21.34
C GLY A 91 3.87 -4.19 -20.67
N TYR A 92 3.78 -3.04 -21.33
CA TYR A 92 4.19 -1.77 -20.74
C TYR A 92 3.33 -1.39 -19.52
N GLY A 93 2.01 -1.57 -19.60
CA GLY A 93 1.10 -1.26 -18.50
C GLY A 93 1.39 -2.06 -17.22
N VAL A 94 1.66 -3.36 -17.37
CA VAL A 94 2.08 -4.23 -16.26
C VAL A 94 3.36 -3.71 -15.60
N GLN A 95 4.33 -3.23 -16.38
CA GLN A 95 5.60 -2.75 -15.84
C GLN A 95 5.39 -1.53 -14.94
N PHE A 96 4.59 -0.55 -15.37
CA PHE A 96 4.24 0.60 -14.55
C PHE A 96 3.48 0.19 -13.28
N LEU A 97 2.55 -0.75 -13.41
CA LEU A 97 1.81 -1.27 -12.27
C LEU A 97 2.75 -1.93 -11.25
N MET A 98 3.71 -2.75 -11.71
CA MET A 98 4.70 -3.37 -10.83
C MET A 98 5.53 -2.34 -10.07
N PHE A 99 6.01 -1.28 -10.73
CA PHE A 99 6.71 -0.19 -10.04
C PHE A 99 5.84 0.46 -8.96
N GLY A 100 4.56 0.72 -9.26
CA GLY A 100 3.61 1.25 -8.28
C GLY A 100 3.42 0.32 -7.08
N VAL A 101 3.23 -0.98 -7.32
CA VAL A 101 3.07 -1.97 -6.24
C VAL A 101 4.33 -2.07 -5.38
N ILE A 102 5.52 -2.09 -6.00
CA ILE A 102 6.79 -2.14 -5.27
C ILE A 102 6.96 -0.90 -4.38
N GLY A 103 6.74 0.30 -4.94
CA GLY A 103 6.82 1.54 -4.17
C GLY A 103 5.87 1.53 -2.98
N TRP A 104 4.66 1.01 -3.18
CA TRP A 104 3.68 0.91 -2.09
C TRP A 104 4.06 -0.11 -1.02
N VAL A 105 4.59 -1.28 -1.40
CA VAL A 105 5.07 -2.30 -0.45
C VAL A 105 6.19 -1.74 0.44
N ILE A 106 7.13 -0.99 -0.15
CA ILE A 106 8.20 -0.33 0.60
C ILE A 106 7.60 0.70 1.58
N GLY A 107 6.69 1.56 1.10
CA GLY A 107 5.93 2.52 1.92
C GLY A 107 5.27 1.89 3.13
N SER A 108 4.56 0.79 2.90
CA SER A 108 3.89 0.00 3.92
C SER A 108 4.84 -0.61 4.96
N GLY A 109 6.05 -1.02 4.56
CA GLY A 109 7.07 -1.53 5.50
C GLY A 109 7.50 -0.49 6.53
N MET A 110 7.61 0.79 6.14
CA MET A 110 7.94 1.88 7.05
C MET A 110 6.78 2.22 7.98
N LEU A 111 5.56 2.25 7.44
CA LEU A 111 4.36 2.44 8.25
C LEU A 111 4.24 1.34 9.32
N LEU A 112 4.57 0.09 8.97
CA LEU A 112 4.65 -1.02 9.93
C LEU A 112 5.78 -0.85 10.95
N ALA A 113 6.94 -0.31 10.57
CA ALA A 113 8.02 -0.04 11.51
C ALA A 113 7.62 1.01 12.56
N ILE A 114 6.90 2.06 12.15
CA ILE A 114 6.39 3.10 13.06
C ILE A 114 5.28 2.54 13.95
N ALA A 115 4.25 1.92 13.34
CA ALA A 115 3.11 1.38 14.07
C ALA A 115 3.44 0.14 14.94
N GLY A 116 4.55 -0.55 14.65
CA GLY A 116 5.01 -1.73 15.38
C GLY A 116 5.94 -1.42 16.56
N THR A 117 6.43 -0.19 16.67
CA THR A 117 7.37 0.20 17.73
C THR A 117 6.62 0.90 18.85
N PRO A 118 6.84 0.53 20.13
CA PRO A 118 6.28 1.27 21.26
C PRO A 118 7.03 2.60 21.41
N ILE A 119 6.55 3.63 20.71
CA ILE A 119 7.10 4.98 20.70
C ILE A 119 6.24 5.85 21.61
N ASP A 120 6.86 6.54 22.57
CA ASP A 120 6.19 7.60 23.32
C ASP A 120 6.33 8.94 22.58
N THR A 121 5.35 9.24 21.72
CA THR A 121 5.26 10.48 20.95
C THR A 121 4.96 11.72 21.80
N SER A 122 4.58 11.55 23.08
CA SER A 122 4.36 12.66 24.02
C SER A 122 5.68 13.23 24.57
N SER A 123 6.76 12.44 24.49
CA SER A 123 8.11 12.88 24.84
C SER A 123 8.84 13.47 23.63
N PRO A 124 9.58 14.59 23.78
CA PRO A 124 10.38 15.15 22.69
C PRO A 124 11.40 14.15 22.12
N GLN A 125 11.96 13.29 22.96
CA GLN A 125 12.95 12.29 22.56
C GLN A 125 12.33 11.15 21.73
N GLY A 126 11.13 10.70 22.09
CA GLY A 126 10.41 9.66 21.35
C GLY A 126 9.92 10.15 19.99
N LEU A 127 9.45 11.40 19.91
CA LEU A 127 9.06 11.99 18.63
C LEU A 127 10.27 12.19 17.68
N GLU A 128 11.42 12.61 18.19
CA GLU A 128 12.64 12.74 17.38
C GLU A 128 13.19 11.38 16.91
N PHE A 129 13.10 10.33 17.74
CA PHE A 129 13.41 8.96 17.31
C PHE A 129 12.47 8.50 16.19
N ALA A 130 11.17 8.73 16.31
CA ALA A 130 10.20 8.37 15.28
C ALA A 130 10.41 9.14 13.98
N LYS A 131 10.72 10.45 14.07
CA LYS A 131 11.12 11.26 12.93
C LYS A 131 12.41 10.75 12.29
N SER A 132 13.36 10.20 13.05
CA SER A 132 14.57 9.61 12.46
C SER A 132 14.27 8.38 11.60
N LEU A 133 13.31 7.54 12.03
CA LEU A 133 12.80 6.42 11.22
C LEU A 133 12.07 6.93 9.97
N TYR A 134 11.30 8.02 10.11
CA TYR A 134 10.58 8.66 9.01
C TYR A 134 11.49 9.48 8.08
N THR A 135 12.65 9.97 8.52
CA THR A 135 13.56 10.77 7.67
C THR A 135 14.42 9.88 6.78
N LEU A 136 14.64 8.62 7.18
CA LEU A 136 15.27 7.61 6.31
C LEU A 136 14.48 7.41 5.00
N TYR A 137 13.16 7.70 5.01
CA TYR A 137 12.24 7.65 3.87
C TYR A 137 12.48 8.76 2.83
N THR A 138 12.78 9.99 3.25
CA THR A 138 12.85 11.17 2.37
C THR A 138 14.22 11.40 1.73
N VAL A 139 15.26 10.69 2.16
CA VAL A 139 16.64 10.83 1.63
C VAL A 139 16.95 9.81 0.53
N HIS A 140 16.11 8.80 0.32
CA HIS A 140 16.34 7.70 -0.65
C HIS A 140 15.33 7.66 -1.82
N LEU A 141 14.57 8.73 -2.01
CA LEU A 141 13.77 9.03 -3.21
C LEU A 141 14.28 10.32 -3.85
#